data_AF-A0A2S5A7U9-F1
#
_entry.id   AF-A0A2S5A7U9-F1
#
_cell.length_a   1.000
_cell.length_b   1.000
_cell.length_c   1.000
_cell.angle_alpha   90.00
_cell.angle_beta   90.00
_cell.angle_gamma   90.00
#
_symmetry.space_group_name_H-M   'P 1'
#
loop_
_entity.id
_entity.type
_entity.pdbx_description
1 polymer ?
#
loop_
_entity_poly.entity_id
_entity_poly.type
_entity_poly.pdbx_seq_one_letter_code
_entity_poly.pdbx_strand_id
1 'polypeptide(L)'
;MSKEKKMITSEEFDLAVQLIADYKLQLDNQLKKVSARNQKINIQGDIRENTFRILQKYYQMYYAITLQWDDLKAMDRYLLETIDYEKIKFLKGSERMSLQLLKKLMVSHSINCQ
;
A
#
# COMPACT_ATOMS: atom_id res chain seq x y z
N MET A 1 12.85 -25.59 51.75
CA MET A 1 12.51 -24.23 51.29
C MET A 1 11.10 -24.25 50.73
N SER A 2 10.15 -23.64 51.45
CA SER A 2 8.76 -23.54 51.00
C SER A 2 8.73 -22.62 49.77
N LYS A 3 8.25 -23.13 48.63
CA LYS A 3 7.91 -22.28 47.48
C LYS A 3 6.62 -21.56 47.85
N GLU A 4 6.72 -20.39 48.48
CA GLU A 4 5.56 -19.52 48.64
C GLU A 4 4.93 -19.29 47.26
N LYS A 5 3.67 -19.70 47.11
CA LYS A 5 2.87 -19.35 45.94
C LYS A 5 2.64 -17.84 45.99
N LYS A 6 3.40 -17.09 45.19
CA LYS A 6 3.12 -15.66 44.97
C LYS A 6 1.68 -15.53 44.49
N MET A 7 0.83 -14.88 45.29
CA MET A 7 -0.50 -14.47 44.85
C MET A 7 -0.36 -13.27 43.93
N ILE A 8 -1.04 -13.33 42.79
CA ILE A 8 -1.15 -12.19 41.87
C ILE A 8 -1.98 -11.13 42.57
N THR A 9 -1.44 -9.91 42.68
CA THR A 9 -2.19 -8.78 43.23
C THR A 9 -3.17 -8.23 42.19
N SER A 10 -4.20 -7.50 42.64
CA SER A 10 -5.12 -6.83 41.71
C SER A 10 -4.39 -5.87 40.78
N GLU A 11 -3.37 -5.17 41.26
CA GLU A 11 -2.53 -4.27 40.44
C GLU A 11 -1.78 -5.04 39.35
N GLU A 12 -1.20 -6.20 39.66
CA GLU A 12 -0.53 -7.05 38.68
C GLU A 12 -1.50 -7.59 37.63
N PHE A 13 -2.74 -7.88 38.03
CA PHE A 13 -3.81 -8.29 37.12
C PHE A 13 -4.24 -7.15 36.20
N ASP A 14 -4.49 -5.96 36.74
CA ASP A 14 -4.90 -4.78 35.97
C ASP A 14 -3.82 -4.36 34.97
N LEU A 15 -2.55 -4.41 35.37
CA LEU A 15 -1.40 -4.18 34.48
C LEU A 15 -1.37 -5.19 33.34
N ALA A 16 -1.61 -6.48 33.63
CA ALA A 16 -1.64 -7.52 32.59
C ALA A 16 -2.78 -7.30 31.60
N VAL A 17 -3.97 -6.90 32.08
CA VAL A 17 -5.12 -6.57 31.23
C VAL A 17 -4.82 -5.37 30.34
N GLN A 18 -4.20 -4.32 30.90
CA GLN A 18 -3.82 -3.13 30.14
C GLN A 18 -2.79 -3.48 29.04
N LEU A 19 -1.79 -4.30 29.38
CA LEU A 19 -0.80 -4.76 28.41
C LEU A 19 -1.44 -5.52 27.24
N ILE A 20 -2.41 -6.41 27.53
CA ILE A 20 -3.13 -7.16 26.50
C ILE A 20 -3.97 -6.21 25.62
N ALA A 21 -4.63 -5.22 26.21
CA ALA A 21 -5.42 -4.25 25.47
C ALA A 21 -4.55 -3.41 24.52
N ASP A 22 -3.38 -2.95 24.99
CA ASP A 22 -2.43 -2.20 24.19
C ASP A 22 -1.88 -3.06 23.03
N TYR A 23 -1.53 -4.33 23.29
CA TYR A 23 -1.09 -5.26 22.26
C TYR A 23 -2.18 -5.51 21.21
N LYS A 24 -3.44 -5.68 21.64
CA LYS A 24 -4.56 -5.84 20.72
C LYS A 24 -4.74 -4.61 19.82
N LEU A 25 -4.64 -3.42 20.39
CA LEU A 25 -4.77 -2.16 19.63
C LEU A 25 -3.64 -2.00 18.62
N GLN A 26 -2.40 -2.38 18.98
CA GLN A 26 -1.28 -2.41 18.04
C GLN A 26 -1.51 -3.41 16.90
N LEU A 27 -1.98 -4.62 17.21
CA LEU A 27 -2.30 -5.65 16.21
C LEU A 27 -3.41 -5.20 15.27
N ASP A 28 -4.50 -4.64 15.79
CA ASP A 28 -5.61 -4.14 14.98
C ASP A 28 -5.15 -3.04 14.01
N ASN A 29 -4.26 -2.16 14.45
CA ASN A 29 -3.68 -1.12 13.61
C ASN A 29 -2.75 -1.69 12.53
N GLN A 30 -1.97 -2.72 12.85
CA GLN A 30 -1.15 -3.42 11.85
C GLN A 30 -2.02 -4.16 10.83
N LEU A 31 -3.07 -4.85 11.28
CA LEU A 31 -4.00 -5.58 10.41
C LEU A 31 -4.77 -4.64 9.48
N LYS A 32 -5.19 -3.47 9.95
CA LYS A 32 -5.78 -2.43 9.07
C LYS A 32 -4.81 -1.99 7.98
N LYS A 33 -3.53 -1.81 8.31
CA LYS A 33 -2.49 -1.48 7.32
C LYS A 33 -2.24 -2.63 6.33
N VAL A 34 -2.29 -3.88 6.78
CA VAL A 34 -2.13 -5.06 5.90
C VAL A 34 -3.35 -5.28 5.00
N SER A 35 -4.56 -5.07 5.52
CA SER A 35 -5.81 -5.17 4.74
C SER A 35 -5.84 -4.16 3.59
N ALA A 36 -5.38 -2.92 3.83
CA ALA A 36 -5.22 -1.92 2.77
C ALA A 36 -4.19 -2.34 1.70
N ARG A 37 -3.14 -3.07 2.08
CA ARG A 37 -2.10 -3.56 1.15
C ARG A 37 -2.56 -4.66 0.20
N ASN A 38 -3.61 -5.41 0.54
CA ASN A 38 -4.08 -6.52 -0.30
C ASN A 38 -5.24 -6.12 -1.22
N GLN A 39 -5.60 -4.84 -1.28
CA GLN A 39 -6.67 -4.37 -2.16
C GLN A 39 -6.20 -4.43 -3.62
N LYS A 40 -6.96 -5.14 -4.44
CA LYS A 40 -6.80 -5.12 -5.89
C LYS A 40 -7.79 -4.13 -6.50
N ILE A 41 -7.32 -3.32 -7.44
CA ILE A 41 -8.16 -2.40 -8.20
C ILE A 41 -8.02 -2.65 -9.70
N ASN A 42 -9.12 -2.48 -10.44
CA ASN A 42 -9.12 -2.55 -11.88
C ASN A 42 -8.96 -1.14 -12.44
N ILE A 43 -7.87 -0.91 -13.18
CA ILE A 43 -7.60 0.37 -13.87
C ILE A 43 -7.55 0.20 -15.39
N GLN A 44 -7.77 -1.00 -15.91
CA GLN A 44 -7.62 -1.31 -17.33
C GLN A 44 -8.55 -0.49 -18.24
N GLY A 45 -9.79 -0.26 -17.79
CA GLY A 45 -10.79 0.51 -18.55
C GLY A 45 -10.57 2.02 -18.53
N ASP A 46 -9.82 2.52 -17.54
CA ASP A 46 -9.68 3.95 -17.28
C ASP A 46 -8.33 4.52 -17.75
N ILE A 47 -7.37 3.65 -18.05
CA ILE A 47 -6.02 4.02 -18.49
C ILE A 47 -5.90 4.03 -20.01
N ARG A 48 -5.29 5.08 -20.55
CA ARG A 48 -4.99 5.18 -21.99
C ARG A 48 -3.68 4.44 -22.32
N GLU A 49 -3.57 3.94 -23.54
CA GLU A 49 -2.40 3.18 -24.00
C GLU A 49 -1.08 3.93 -23.80
N ASN A 50 -1.03 5.23 -24.11
CA ASN A 50 0.17 6.04 -23.90
C ASN A 50 0.58 6.13 -22.42
N THR A 51 -0.40 6.22 -21.52
CA THR A 51 -0.21 6.29 -20.07
C THR A 51 0.23 4.94 -19.51
N PHE A 52 -0.34 3.85 -20.03
CA PHE A 52 0.12 2.49 -19.74
C PHE A 52 1.57 2.26 -20.16
N ARG A 53 1.98 2.70 -21.36
CA ARG A 53 3.38 2.54 -21.81
C ARG A 53 4.37 3.23 -20.87
N ILE A 54 3.99 4.35 -20.26
CA ILE A 54 4.82 5.03 -19.25
C ILE A 54 4.88 4.20 -17.97
N LEU A 55 3.74 3.69 -17.49
CA LEU A 55 3.67 2.83 -16.31
C LEU A 55 4.49 1.54 -16.49
N GLN A 56 4.39 0.92 -17.68
CA GLN A 56 5.16 -0.25 -18.07
C GLN A 56 6.67 0.05 -18.07
N LYS A 57 7.10 1.18 -18.66
CA LYS A 57 8.50 1.62 -18.60
C LYS A 57 8.99 1.85 -17.17
N TYR A 58 8.16 2.47 -16.33
CA TYR A 58 8.48 2.71 -14.93
C TYR A 58 8.75 1.41 -14.18
N TYR A 59 7.81 0.46 -14.24
CA TYR A 59 7.98 -0.83 -13.57
C TYR A 59 9.14 -1.66 -14.15
N GLN A 60 9.34 -1.60 -15.46
CA GLN A 60 10.47 -2.29 -16.09
C GLN A 60 11.81 -1.69 -15.64
N MET A 61 11.94 -0.37 -15.61
CA MET A 61 13.20 0.30 -15.33
C MET A 61 13.60 0.25 -13.86
N TYR A 62 12.64 0.41 -12.94
CA TYR A 62 12.94 0.54 -11.51
C TYR A 62 12.73 -0.74 -10.71
N TYR A 63 11.97 -1.71 -11.25
CA TYR A 63 11.61 -2.93 -10.53
C TYR A 63 11.86 -4.21 -11.36
N ALA A 64 12.35 -4.10 -12.60
CA ALA A 64 12.53 -5.23 -13.51
C ALA A 64 11.23 -6.03 -13.76
N ILE A 65 10.07 -5.37 -13.67
CA ILE A 65 8.76 -5.98 -13.88
C ILE A 65 8.21 -5.56 -15.24
N THR A 66 7.91 -6.54 -16.10
CA THR A 66 7.27 -6.31 -17.38
C THR A 66 5.75 -6.35 -17.24
N LEU A 67 5.16 -5.18 -16.96
CA LEU A 67 3.70 -5.04 -16.84
C LEU A 67 3.00 -5.37 -18.17
N GLN A 68 2.02 -6.27 -18.14
CA GLN A 68 1.13 -6.58 -19.24
C GLN A 68 -0.17 -5.78 -19.13
N TRP A 69 -0.87 -5.61 -20.25
CA TRP A 69 -2.16 -4.90 -20.27
C TRP A 69 -3.21 -5.58 -19.39
N ASP A 70 -3.18 -6.92 -19.29
CA ASP A 70 -4.11 -7.69 -18.46
C ASP A 70 -3.85 -7.58 -16.95
N ASP A 71 -2.62 -7.24 -16.54
CA ASP A 71 -2.29 -7.04 -15.13
C ASP A 71 -3.09 -5.86 -14.54
N LEU A 72 -3.50 -4.91 -15.40
CA LEU A 72 -4.30 -3.73 -15.05
C LEU A 72 -5.69 -4.08 -14.50
N LYS A 73 -6.19 -5.30 -14.74
CA LYS A 73 -7.49 -5.78 -14.23
C LYS A 73 -7.48 -5.97 -12.71
N ALA A 74 -6.32 -6.22 -12.12
CA ALA A 74 -6.18 -6.55 -10.70
C ALA A 74 -4.85 -6.02 -10.14
N MET A 75 -4.63 -4.71 -10.28
CA MET A 75 -3.43 -4.06 -9.76
C MET A 75 -3.48 -3.96 -8.25
N ASP A 76 -2.35 -4.18 -7.61
CA ASP A 76 -2.21 -3.94 -6.19
C ASP A 76 -2.31 -2.44 -5.88
N ARG A 77 -3.26 -2.05 -5.03
CA ARG A 77 -3.45 -0.65 -4.64
C ARG A 77 -2.18 -0.07 -4.02
N TYR A 78 -1.48 -0.84 -3.19
CA TYR A 78 -0.28 -0.37 -2.53
C TYR A 78 0.83 -0.10 -3.55
N LEU A 79 1.00 -0.98 -4.55
CA LEU A 79 1.97 -0.73 -5.63
C LEU A 79 1.69 0.59 -6.36
N LEU A 80 0.41 0.92 -6.56
CA LEU A 80 0.01 2.16 -7.20
C LEU A 80 0.18 3.39 -6.29
N GLU A 81 -0.07 3.27 -4.99
CA GLU A 81 0.20 4.30 -3.98
C GLU A 81 1.70 4.63 -3.87
N THR A 82 2.57 3.64 -4.07
CA THR A 82 4.03 3.81 -3.99
C THR A 82 4.68 4.32 -5.28
N ILE A 83 3.89 4.69 -6.29
CA ILE A 83 4.42 5.26 -7.53
C ILE A 83 5.17 6.56 -7.23
N ASP A 84 6.45 6.57 -7.57
CA ASP A 84 7.30 7.75 -7.51
C ASP A 84 7.14 8.57 -8.80
N TYR A 85 6.32 9.62 -8.73
CA TYR A 85 6.03 10.48 -9.88
C TYR A 85 7.22 11.32 -10.33
N GLU A 86 8.19 11.60 -9.45
CA GLU A 86 9.41 12.30 -9.85
C GLU A 86 10.24 11.42 -10.77
N LYS A 87 10.40 10.13 -10.44
CA LYS A 87 11.03 9.16 -11.35
C LYS A 87 10.33 9.07 -12.70
N ILE A 88 8.99 9.08 -12.72
CA ILE A 88 8.23 9.05 -13.98
C ILE A 88 8.50 10.29 -14.86
N LYS A 89 8.65 11.48 -14.27
CA LYS A 89 8.96 12.71 -15.04
C LYS A 89 10.22 12.60 -15.88
N PHE A 90 11.21 11.80 -15.46
CA PHE A 90 12.47 11.63 -16.19
C PHE A 90 12.44 10.53 -17.25
N LEU A 91 11.35 9.76 -17.37
CA LEU A 91 11.22 8.71 -18.37
C LEU A 91 10.99 9.27 -19.78
N LYS A 92 11.77 8.82 -20.77
CA LYS A 92 11.59 9.24 -22.16
C LYS A 92 10.18 8.89 -22.67
N GLY A 93 9.41 9.91 -23.05
CA GLY A 93 8.02 9.80 -23.50
C GLY A 93 6.98 10.05 -22.40
N SER A 94 7.39 10.47 -21.19
CA SER A 94 6.46 11.00 -20.19
C SER A 94 6.02 12.41 -20.57
N GLU A 95 5.05 12.50 -21.47
CA GLU A 95 4.39 13.77 -21.75
C GLU A 95 3.74 14.29 -20.45
N ARG A 96 3.84 15.60 -20.19
CA ARG A 96 3.23 16.26 -19.03
C ARG A 96 1.75 15.89 -18.87
N MET A 97 1.05 15.73 -20.00
CA MET A 97 -0.34 15.32 -20.06
C MET A 97 -0.57 13.89 -19.57
N SER A 98 0.28 12.93 -19.97
CA SER A 98 0.15 11.52 -19.56
C SER A 98 0.43 11.34 -18.07
N LEU A 99 1.38 12.09 -17.50
CA LEU A 99 1.61 12.11 -16.05
C LEU A 99 0.41 12.67 -15.29
N GLN A 100 -0.19 13.75 -15.79
CA GLN A 100 -1.41 14.33 -15.19
C GLN A 100 -2.60 13.38 -15.27
N LEU A 101 -2.76 12.67 -16.39
CA LEU A 101 -3.79 11.64 -16.55
C LEU A 101 -3.58 10.48 -15.58
N LEU A 102 -2.33 10.02 -15.39
CA LEU A 102 -1.99 8.99 -14.40
C LEU A 102 -2.35 9.46 -12.97
N LYS A 103 -1.95 10.68 -12.59
CA LYS A 103 -2.32 11.24 -11.27
C LYS A 103 -3.84 11.35 -11.09
N LYS A 104 -4.56 11.83 -12.11
CA LYS A 104 -6.02 11.95 -12.07
C LYS A 104 -6.69 10.58 -11.91
N LEU A 105 -6.18 9.56 -12.60
CA LEU A 105 -6.63 8.18 -12.50
C LEU A 105 -6.40 7.62 -11.08
N MET A 106 -5.23 7.84 -10.50
CA MET A 106 -4.98 7.40 -9.13
C MET A 106 -5.93 8.07 -8.13
N VAL A 107 -6.14 9.39 -8.25
CA VAL A 107 -7.10 10.11 -7.41
C VAL A 107 -8.53 9.59 -7.56
N SER A 108 -8.98 9.21 -8.77
CA SER A 108 -10.33 8.63 -8.95
C SER A 108 -10.49 7.27 -8.27
N HIS A 109 -9.39 6.55 -8.03
CA HIS A 109 -9.34 5.32 -7.23
C HIS A 109 -9.03 5.59 -5.74
N SER A 110 -9.13 6.84 -5.30
CA SER A 110 -8.79 7.30 -3.93
C SER A 110 -7.34 7.02 -3.52
N ILE A 111 -6.43 6.90 -4.49
CA ILE A 111 -4.99 6.73 -4.27
C ILE A 111 -4.36 8.12 -4.17
N ASN A 112 -3.58 8.35 -3.11
CA ASN A 112 -2.92 9.63 -2.91
C ASN A 112 -1.68 9.74 -3.81
N CYS A 113 -1.53 10.87 -4.49
CA CYS A 113 -0.40 11.15 -5.38
C CYS A 113 0.47 12.25 -4.75
N GLN A 114 1.44 11.86 -3.92
CA GLN A 114 2.45 12.80 -3.42
C GLN A 114 3.51 13.06 -4.50
#